data_AF-A0A7Y2FZB8-F1
#
_entry.id   AF-A0A7Y2FZB8-F1
#
_cell.length_a   1.000
_cell.length_b   1.000
_cell.length_c   1.000
_cell.angle_alpha   90.00
_cell.angle_beta   90.00
_cell.angle_gamma   90.00
#
_symmetry.space_group_name_H-M   'P 1'
#
loop_
_entity.id
_entity.type
_entity.pdbx_description
1 polymer ?
#
loop_
_entity_poly.entity_id
_entity_poly.type
_entity_poly.pdbx_seq_one_letter_code
_entity_poly.pdbx_strand_id
1 'polypeptide(L)'
;MKIAINRSEKTLYLVLLAVPMVLLSLGIYHGLLQTLYRSGMISQESFAALDYYQGLTLHGVINAIVLTTFFAVAFGHACISYYLKIKVNMTTAWLSATLMLVGSVMAAWAMLAGEASVLYTFYPPMKAHPLFYLGAALLVVGSWVAFFGWITQYRAWRKENPVKKIPLPVLATLVNFTIWFVCSLSVAYEILFLLLPWSMGITETVNVPLSRTLFWFFGHALVYFWLLPVYTMYYAMLPKLAGGKLYSDNAGRLVFFLFLILSIPVGTHHQFGDPSITKGIKLVHSILTYGVAVPSFITAFTIAASLEYSSWVRGFKKGWVFGWIFKLPYFDKERYLFAYLIAGLILFIFGGFTGLVNASYSLNNVVHNTAWIPGHFHMTIAGPVFLGILGMSLYMLEKVTGKDIAYKRIATIVPYLWTVGMLTFSVGLSVSGLLGAPRRTNMGLSYLNPDSPLFRPDWVLWETLGVVGGCMMFAA
;
A
#
# COMPACT_ATOMS: atom_id res chain seq x y z
N MET A 1 -17.24 -27.77 -6.02
CA MET A 1 -16.06 -28.32 -6.72
C MET A 1 -14.83 -27.49 -6.35
N LYS A 2 -13.82 -28.09 -5.68
CA LYS A 2 -12.50 -27.45 -5.50
C LYS A 2 -11.79 -27.51 -6.84
N ILE A 3 -11.37 -26.38 -7.40
CA ILE A 3 -10.55 -26.37 -8.63
C ILE A 3 -9.17 -26.86 -8.22
N ALA A 4 -8.71 -27.95 -8.84
CA ALA A 4 -7.37 -28.45 -8.61
C ALA A 4 -6.36 -27.46 -9.22
N ILE A 5 -5.46 -26.96 -8.38
CA ILE A 5 -4.33 -26.11 -8.78
C ILE A 5 -3.29 -27.01 -9.43
N ASN A 6 -2.97 -26.76 -10.69
CA ASN A 6 -1.93 -27.53 -11.38
C ASN A 6 -0.53 -27.06 -10.98
N ARG A 7 0.52 -27.82 -11.36
CA ARG A 7 1.91 -27.49 -11.01
C ARG A 7 2.35 -26.10 -11.50
N SER A 8 1.94 -25.71 -12.70
CA SER A 8 2.28 -24.40 -13.29
C SER A 8 1.63 -23.25 -12.52
N GLU A 9 0.35 -23.38 -12.19
CA GLU A 9 -0.41 -22.43 -11.38
C GLU A 9 0.17 -22.30 -9.95
N LYS A 10 0.57 -23.43 -9.36
CA LYS A 10 1.29 -23.43 -8.07
C LYS A 10 2.59 -22.63 -8.15
N THR A 11 3.41 -22.87 -9.17
CA THR A 11 4.67 -22.13 -9.36
C THR A 11 4.43 -20.64 -9.60
N LEU A 12 3.40 -20.28 -10.37
CA LEU A 12 3.02 -18.89 -10.59
C LEU A 12 2.69 -18.17 -9.27
N TYR A 13 1.85 -18.76 -8.42
CA TYR A 13 1.54 -18.19 -7.11
C TYR A 13 2.77 -18.07 -6.22
N LEU A 14 3.68 -19.04 -6.26
CA LEU A 14 4.95 -18.96 -5.53
C LEU A 14 5.82 -17.81 -6.03
N VAL A 15 5.93 -17.60 -7.34
CA VAL A 15 6.67 -16.45 -7.90
C VAL A 15 6.02 -15.14 -7.47
N LEU A 16 4.70 -15.01 -7.63
CA LEU A 16 3.98 -13.77 -7.35
C LEU A 16 3.96 -13.41 -5.85
N LEU A 17 4.08 -14.38 -4.95
CA LEU A 17 4.06 -14.13 -3.50
C LEU A 17 5.45 -14.14 -2.88
N ALA A 18 6.34 -15.08 -3.24
CA ALA A 18 7.63 -15.23 -2.58
C ALA A 18 8.66 -14.20 -3.03
N VAL A 19 8.75 -13.89 -4.33
CA VAL A 19 9.71 -12.90 -4.85
C VAL A 19 9.54 -11.53 -4.19
N PRO A 20 8.35 -10.90 -4.18
CA PRO A 20 8.19 -9.61 -3.52
C PRO A 20 8.40 -9.69 -2.00
N MET A 21 8.13 -10.82 -1.35
CA MET A 21 8.42 -11.00 0.08
C MET A 21 9.92 -11.07 0.38
N VAL A 22 10.70 -11.69 -0.50
CA VAL A 22 12.17 -11.67 -0.40
C VAL A 22 12.68 -10.24 -0.59
N LEU A 23 12.20 -9.52 -1.60
CA LEU A 23 12.59 -8.12 -1.82
C LEU A 23 12.17 -7.22 -0.65
N LEU A 24 10.98 -7.46 -0.08
CA LEU A 24 10.49 -6.75 1.11
C LEU A 24 11.47 -6.82 2.28
N SER A 25 12.21 -7.91 2.46
CA SER A 25 13.25 -7.98 3.52
C SER A 25 14.31 -6.88 3.37
N LEU A 26 14.73 -6.58 2.12
CA LEU A 26 15.61 -5.46 1.81
C LEU A 26 14.92 -4.13 2.08
N GLY A 27 13.65 -3.99 1.70
CA GLY A 27 12.87 -2.78 1.97
C GLY A 27 12.70 -2.50 3.46
N ILE A 28 12.43 -3.53 4.29
CA ILE A 28 12.30 -3.43 5.74
C ILE A 28 13.63 -3.09 6.39
N TYR A 29 14.73 -3.74 5.98
CA TYR A 29 16.08 -3.42 6.44
C TYR A 29 16.40 -1.93 6.23
N HIS A 30 16.14 -1.41 5.03
CA HIS A 30 16.32 0.02 4.78
C HIS A 30 15.35 0.88 5.57
N GLY A 31 14.14 0.41 5.86
CA GLY A 31 13.20 1.09 6.75
C GLY A 31 13.75 1.30 8.16
N LEU A 32 14.40 0.29 8.73
CA LEU A 32 15.12 0.43 10.00
C LEU A 32 16.29 1.42 9.89
N LEU A 33 17.10 1.33 8.83
CA LEU A 33 18.18 2.30 8.62
C LEU A 33 17.65 3.73 8.54
N GLN A 34 16.50 3.96 7.88
CA GLN A 34 15.89 5.29 7.83
C GLN A 34 15.61 5.85 9.22
N THR A 35 15.13 5.04 10.17
CA THR A 35 14.89 5.53 11.54
C THR A 35 16.17 5.75 12.32
N LEU A 36 17.20 4.94 12.10
CA LEU A 36 18.53 5.11 12.71
C LEU A 36 19.24 6.39 12.22
N TYR A 37 19.24 6.65 10.92
CA TYR A 37 19.75 7.92 10.36
C TYR A 37 18.95 9.12 10.88
N ARG A 38 17.62 8.99 10.93
CA ARG A 38 16.75 10.09 11.35
C ARG A 38 16.83 10.40 12.84
N SER A 39 17.18 9.43 13.68
CA SER A 39 17.36 9.62 15.13
C SER A 39 18.74 10.14 15.53
N GLY A 40 19.67 10.27 14.57
CA GLY A 40 21.05 10.67 14.85
C GLY A 40 21.92 9.53 15.38
N MET A 41 21.40 8.30 15.48
CA MET A 41 22.21 7.12 15.84
C MET A 41 23.23 6.77 14.75
N ILE A 42 22.93 7.09 13.49
CA ILE A 42 23.88 7.05 12.38
C ILE A 42 24.10 8.48 11.88
N SER A 43 25.29 9.03 12.14
CA SER A 43 25.72 10.37 11.71
C SER A 43 26.66 10.32 10.50
N GLN A 44 26.41 9.40 9.57
CA GLN A 44 27.20 9.20 8.35
C GLN A 44 26.31 9.29 7.10
N GLU A 45 26.90 9.49 5.93
CA GLU A 45 26.18 9.55 4.66
C GLU A 45 25.74 8.16 4.16
N SER A 46 26.53 7.14 4.47
CA SER A 46 26.30 5.76 4.08
C SER A 46 26.58 4.78 5.22
N PHE A 47 25.97 3.60 5.13
CA PHE A 47 26.14 2.50 6.06
C PHE A 47 26.08 1.19 5.27
N ALA A 48 27.05 0.31 5.48
CA ALA A 48 27.17 -0.94 4.73
C ALA A 48 27.10 -0.74 3.19
N ALA A 49 27.85 0.25 2.69
CA ALA A 49 28.00 0.61 1.27
C ALA A 49 26.77 1.21 0.55
N LEU A 50 25.64 1.44 1.24
CA LEU A 50 24.48 2.11 0.67
C LEU A 50 24.25 3.46 1.36
N ASP A 51 24.02 4.50 0.56
CA ASP A 51 23.71 5.83 1.08
C ASP A 51 22.25 5.95 1.55
N TYR A 52 21.98 6.99 2.34
CA TYR A 52 20.64 7.28 2.88
C TYR A 52 19.52 7.30 1.82
N TYR A 53 19.76 7.96 0.69
CA TYR A 53 18.76 8.18 -0.37
C TYR A 53 18.60 6.97 -1.29
N GLN A 54 19.68 6.24 -1.55
CA GLN A 54 19.63 4.94 -2.22
C GLN A 54 18.77 3.98 -1.43
N GLY A 55 19.01 3.87 -0.12
CA GLY A 55 18.20 3.06 0.79
C GLY A 55 16.74 3.52 0.86
N LEU A 56 16.50 4.83 0.92
CA LEU A 56 15.15 5.38 0.95
C LEU A 56 14.39 5.13 -0.37
N THR A 57 15.11 5.12 -1.49
CA THR A 57 14.56 4.79 -2.81
C THR A 57 14.17 3.31 -2.88
N LEU A 58 15.08 2.42 -2.49
CA LEU A 58 14.81 0.98 -2.38
C LEU A 58 13.60 0.70 -1.48
N HIS A 59 13.55 1.29 -0.29
CA HIS A 59 12.44 1.14 0.65
C HIS A 59 11.10 1.52 0.01
N GLY A 60 11.01 2.71 -0.58
CA GLY A 60 9.78 3.21 -1.19
C GLY A 60 9.33 2.39 -2.41
N VAL A 61 10.25 2.09 -3.33
CA VAL A 61 9.93 1.37 -4.58
C VAL A 61 9.53 -0.07 -4.29
N ILE A 62 10.30 -0.78 -3.46
CA ILE A 62 10.02 -2.19 -3.15
C ILE A 62 8.71 -2.32 -2.38
N ASN A 63 8.55 -1.57 -1.29
CA ASN A 63 7.42 -1.78 -0.37
C ASN A 63 6.11 -1.24 -0.94
N ALA A 64 6.14 -0.08 -1.60
CA ALA A 64 4.93 0.61 -2.03
C ALA A 64 4.55 0.37 -3.50
N ILE A 65 5.45 -0.19 -4.32
CA ILE A 65 5.16 -0.42 -5.75
C ILE A 65 5.28 -1.91 -6.06
N VAL A 66 6.44 -2.52 -5.83
CA VAL A 66 6.69 -3.93 -6.20
C VAL A 66 5.80 -4.87 -5.38
N LEU A 67 5.88 -4.83 -4.04
CA LEU A 67 5.11 -5.72 -3.17
C LEU A 67 3.61 -5.65 -3.45
N THR A 68 3.06 -4.44 -3.48
CA THR A 68 1.62 -4.21 -3.64
C THR A 68 1.11 -4.66 -5.01
N THR A 69 1.89 -4.46 -6.07
CA THR A 69 1.48 -4.83 -7.44
C THR A 69 1.49 -6.34 -7.63
N PHE A 70 2.56 -7.02 -7.19
CA PHE A 70 2.65 -8.48 -7.22
C PHE A 70 1.54 -9.14 -6.41
N PHE A 71 1.30 -8.65 -5.19
CA PHE A 71 0.21 -9.15 -4.36
C PHE A 71 -1.16 -8.91 -5.00
N ALA A 72 -1.43 -7.71 -5.53
CA ALA A 72 -2.71 -7.40 -6.16
C ALA A 72 -3.00 -8.33 -7.35
N VAL A 73 -1.98 -8.70 -8.14
CA VAL A 73 -2.11 -9.66 -9.23
C VAL A 73 -2.36 -11.08 -8.72
N ALA A 74 -1.58 -11.55 -7.74
CA ALA A 74 -1.80 -12.87 -7.11
C ALA A 74 -3.22 -12.98 -6.52
N PHE A 75 -3.61 -11.99 -5.72
CA PHE A 75 -4.91 -11.94 -5.08
C PHE A 75 -6.04 -11.83 -6.11
N GLY A 76 -5.84 -11.08 -7.19
CA GLY A 76 -6.77 -11.01 -8.31
C GLY A 76 -6.99 -12.36 -8.99
N HIS A 77 -5.92 -13.10 -9.32
CA HIS A 77 -6.03 -14.47 -9.85
C HIS A 77 -6.84 -15.37 -8.90
N ALA A 78 -6.56 -15.30 -7.59
CA ALA A 78 -7.27 -16.09 -6.59
C ALA A 78 -8.76 -15.70 -6.50
N CYS A 79 -9.09 -14.41 -6.50
CA CYS A 79 -10.47 -13.92 -6.48
C CYS A 79 -11.26 -14.38 -7.72
N ILE A 80 -10.69 -14.18 -8.92
CA ILE A 80 -11.33 -14.59 -10.17
C ILE A 80 -11.55 -16.10 -10.19
N SER A 81 -10.51 -16.89 -9.91
CA SER A 81 -10.61 -18.34 -9.98
C SER A 81 -11.54 -18.91 -8.91
N TYR A 82 -11.40 -18.48 -7.66
CA TYR A 82 -12.16 -19.03 -6.55
C TYR A 82 -13.65 -18.70 -6.62
N TYR A 83 -14.02 -17.46 -7.00
CA TYR A 83 -15.41 -17.02 -6.97
C TYR A 83 -16.17 -17.29 -8.27
N LEU A 84 -15.52 -17.24 -9.44
CA LEU A 84 -16.15 -17.58 -10.71
C LEU A 84 -16.07 -19.07 -11.05
N LYS A 85 -15.25 -19.83 -10.32
CA LYS A 85 -15.00 -21.25 -10.57
C LYS A 85 -14.41 -21.52 -11.96
N ILE A 86 -13.49 -20.66 -12.38
CA ILE A 86 -12.76 -20.77 -13.66
C ILE A 86 -11.27 -20.94 -13.35
N LYS A 87 -10.56 -21.76 -14.14
CA LYS A 87 -9.10 -21.91 -14.01
C LYS A 87 -8.40 -20.62 -14.41
N VAL A 88 -7.27 -20.28 -13.79
CA VAL A 88 -6.45 -19.14 -14.23
C VAL A 88 -5.99 -19.33 -15.68
N ASN A 89 -6.09 -18.30 -16.51
CA ASN A 89 -5.48 -18.31 -17.84
C ASN A 89 -3.97 -18.23 -17.68
N MET A 90 -3.30 -19.37 -17.80
CA MET A 90 -1.87 -19.49 -17.52
C MET A 90 -1.00 -18.70 -18.51
N THR A 91 -1.45 -18.49 -19.74
CA THR A 91 -0.70 -17.72 -20.74
C THR A 91 -0.63 -16.25 -20.35
N THR A 92 -1.77 -15.62 -20.07
CA THR A 92 -1.80 -14.21 -19.66
C THR A 92 -1.19 -14.01 -18.28
N ALA A 93 -1.36 -15.00 -17.38
CA ALA A 93 -0.81 -14.93 -16.04
C ALA A 93 0.74 -15.01 -16.03
N TRP A 94 1.34 -15.92 -16.81
CA TRP A 94 2.80 -15.98 -16.94
C TRP A 94 3.38 -14.80 -17.70
N LEU A 95 2.72 -14.32 -18.76
CA LEU A 95 3.16 -13.10 -19.45
C LEU A 95 3.18 -11.90 -18.48
N SER A 96 2.12 -11.74 -17.68
CA SER A 96 2.05 -10.71 -16.64
C SER A 96 3.19 -10.84 -15.63
N ALA A 97 3.35 -12.03 -15.01
CA ALA A 97 4.37 -12.27 -14.00
C ALA A 97 5.79 -12.06 -14.54
N THR A 98 6.08 -12.49 -15.77
CA THR A 98 7.39 -12.32 -16.41
C THR A 98 7.70 -10.85 -16.66
N LEU A 99 6.77 -10.08 -17.23
CA LEU A 99 6.98 -8.64 -17.45
C LEU A 99 7.24 -7.91 -16.12
N MET A 100 6.44 -8.23 -15.09
CA MET A 100 6.60 -7.66 -13.76
C MET A 100 7.94 -8.01 -13.11
N LEU A 101 8.38 -9.26 -13.25
CA LEU A 101 9.66 -9.74 -12.72
C LEU A 101 10.84 -9.09 -13.43
N VAL A 102 10.86 -9.10 -14.75
CA VAL A 102 11.91 -8.47 -15.56
C VAL A 102 11.99 -6.99 -15.24
N GLY A 103 10.85 -6.29 -15.21
CA GLY A 103 10.81 -4.88 -14.86
C GLY A 103 11.35 -4.58 -13.46
N SER A 104 10.99 -5.41 -12.47
CA SER A 104 11.48 -5.26 -11.10
C SER A 104 12.98 -5.51 -10.99
N VAL A 105 13.53 -6.48 -11.72
CA VAL A 105 14.97 -6.78 -11.75
C VAL A 105 15.75 -5.62 -12.38
N MET A 106 15.27 -5.05 -13.49
CA MET A 106 15.90 -3.90 -14.15
C MET A 106 15.96 -2.67 -13.23
N ALA A 107 14.83 -2.36 -12.57
CA ALA A 107 14.78 -1.25 -11.62
C ALA A 107 15.63 -1.52 -10.37
N ALA A 108 15.62 -2.75 -9.85
CA ALA A 108 16.43 -3.15 -8.71
C ALA A 108 17.93 -3.02 -9.00
N TRP A 109 18.38 -3.45 -10.18
CA TRP A 109 19.77 -3.27 -10.60
C TRP A 109 20.16 -1.79 -10.61
N ALA A 110 19.35 -0.92 -11.23
CA ALA A 110 19.65 0.51 -11.30
C ALA A 110 19.72 1.16 -9.90
N MET A 111 18.82 0.79 -8.99
CA MET A 111 18.86 1.28 -7.61
C MET A 111 20.08 0.76 -6.84
N LEU A 112 20.41 -0.53 -6.95
CA LEU A 112 21.54 -1.15 -6.23
C LEU A 112 22.90 -0.69 -6.78
N ALA A 113 22.98 -0.34 -8.05
CA ALA A 113 24.17 0.24 -8.68
C ALA A 113 24.41 1.71 -8.29
N GLY A 114 23.50 2.34 -7.54
CA GLY A 114 23.58 3.78 -7.20
C GLY A 114 23.10 4.71 -8.33
N GLU A 115 22.58 4.14 -9.41
CA GLU A 115 22.20 4.81 -10.65
C GLU A 115 20.74 5.31 -10.65
N ALA A 116 20.03 5.17 -9.52
CA ALA A 116 18.63 5.54 -9.39
C ALA A 116 18.24 6.02 -7.98
N SER A 117 19.06 6.85 -7.33
CA SER A 117 18.75 7.47 -6.02
C SER A 117 17.75 8.65 -6.14
N VAL A 118 16.59 8.40 -6.75
CA VAL A 118 15.59 9.43 -7.11
C VAL A 118 14.27 9.34 -6.31
N LEU A 119 14.24 8.47 -5.30
CA LEU A 119 13.06 8.12 -4.50
C LEU A 119 11.97 7.44 -5.34
N TYR A 120 10.96 6.88 -4.65
CA TYR A 120 9.80 6.25 -5.33
C TYR A 120 8.93 7.22 -6.15
N THR A 121 9.16 8.54 -6.01
CA THR A 121 8.47 9.58 -6.80
C THR A 121 9.23 9.99 -8.05
N PHE A 122 10.53 9.70 -8.14
CA PHE A 122 11.38 9.94 -9.31
C PHE A 122 11.17 11.29 -10.01
N TYR A 123 10.98 12.37 -9.24
CA TYR A 123 10.68 13.68 -9.80
C TYR A 123 11.88 14.27 -10.55
N PRO A 124 11.68 14.70 -11.81
CA PRO A 124 12.61 15.60 -12.46
C PRO A 124 12.82 16.89 -11.64
N PRO A 125 14.01 17.51 -11.70
CA PRO A 125 15.14 17.19 -12.58
C PRO A 125 16.09 16.11 -12.03
N MET A 126 15.73 15.35 -10.98
CA MET A 126 16.53 14.20 -10.56
C MET A 126 16.41 13.09 -11.61
N LYS A 127 17.54 12.74 -12.23
CA LYS A 127 17.63 11.83 -13.37
C LYS A 127 18.14 10.48 -12.90
N ALA A 128 17.42 9.41 -13.23
CA ALA A 128 17.86 8.03 -13.02
C ALA A 128 18.34 7.39 -14.34
N HIS A 129 18.99 6.25 -14.23
CA HIS A 129 19.38 5.44 -15.38
C HIS A 129 18.15 4.92 -16.16
N PRO A 130 18.20 4.82 -17.51
CA PRO A 130 17.06 4.39 -18.34
C PRO A 130 16.40 3.07 -17.91
N LEU A 131 17.20 2.11 -17.42
CA LEU A 131 16.69 0.82 -16.94
C LEU A 131 15.75 0.94 -15.72
N PHE A 132 15.90 1.98 -14.89
CA PHE A 132 14.94 2.24 -13.81
C PHE A 132 13.57 2.58 -14.37
N TYR A 133 13.51 3.52 -15.32
CA TYR A 133 12.27 3.96 -15.96
C TYR A 133 11.62 2.84 -16.77
N LEU A 134 12.39 2.14 -17.60
CA LEU A 134 11.89 1.00 -18.38
C LEU A 134 11.41 -0.14 -17.46
N GLY A 135 12.15 -0.41 -16.38
CA GLY A 135 11.77 -1.42 -15.40
C GLY A 135 10.44 -1.10 -14.70
N ALA A 136 10.27 0.15 -14.27
CA ALA A 136 9.02 0.63 -13.68
C ALA A 136 7.84 0.54 -14.67
N ALA A 137 8.04 0.90 -15.94
CA ALA A 137 7.01 0.76 -16.98
C ALA A 137 6.61 -0.70 -17.20
N LEU A 138 7.57 -1.62 -17.28
CA LEU A 138 7.30 -3.06 -17.45
C LEU A 138 6.52 -3.65 -16.27
N LEU A 139 6.79 -3.21 -15.04
CA LEU A 139 6.03 -3.60 -13.86
C LEU A 139 4.55 -3.18 -13.99
N VAL A 140 4.32 -1.92 -14.34
CA VAL A 140 2.97 -1.37 -14.53
C VAL A 140 2.24 -2.08 -15.67
N VAL A 141 2.84 -2.13 -16.87
CA VAL A 141 2.24 -2.75 -18.06
C VAL A 141 2.02 -4.26 -17.86
N GLY A 142 2.94 -4.94 -17.19
CA GLY A 142 2.80 -6.35 -16.84
C GLY A 142 1.54 -6.63 -16.02
N SER A 143 1.19 -5.76 -15.07
CA SER A 143 -0.05 -5.89 -14.30
C SER A 143 -1.33 -5.69 -15.13
N TRP A 144 -1.27 -4.92 -16.23
CA TRP A 144 -2.41 -4.75 -17.14
C TRP A 144 -2.73 -6.04 -17.89
N VAL A 145 -1.71 -6.84 -18.23
CA VAL A 145 -1.89 -8.14 -18.89
C VAL A 145 -2.76 -9.06 -18.03
N ALA A 146 -2.55 -9.08 -16.71
CA ALA A 146 -3.41 -9.84 -15.79
C ALA A 146 -4.85 -9.32 -15.80
N PHE A 147 -5.03 -7.99 -15.74
CA PHE A 147 -6.34 -7.35 -15.78
C PHE A 147 -7.15 -7.70 -17.02
N PHE A 148 -6.57 -7.54 -18.21
CA PHE A 148 -7.24 -7.89 -19.47
C PHE A 148 -7.50 -9.40 -19.58
N GLY A 149 -6.59 -10.23 -19.07
CA GLY A 149 -6.81 -11.66 -18.89
C GLY A 149 -8.09 -11.92 -18.09
N TRP A 150 -8.28 -11.27 -16.95
CA TRP A 150 -9.50 -11.45 -16.14
C TRP A 150 -10.76 -10.88 -16.79
N ILE A 151 -10.67 -9.77 -17.54
CA ILE A 151 -11.82 -9.23 -18.28
C ILE A 151 -12.34 -10.29 -19.27
N THR A 152 -11.45 -10.96 -20.01
CA THR A 152 -11.87 -12.00 -20.96
C THR A 152 -12.57 -13.16 -20.24
N GLN A 153 -12.02 -13.61 -19.10
CA GLN A 153 -12.62 -14.68 -18.29
C GLN A 153 -13.96 -14.27 -17.68
N TYR A 154 -14.06 -13.05 -17.17
CA TYR A 154 -15.30 -12.51 -16.62
C TYR A 154 -16.39 -12.38 -17.69
N ARG A 155 -16.04 -11.92 -18.90
CA ARG A 155 -16.99 -11.81 -20.02
C ARG A 155 -17.52 -13.19 -20.43
N ALA A 156 -16.65 -14.21 -20.49
CA ALA A 156 -17.07 -15.58 -20.74
C ALA A 156 -18.01 -16.10 -19.64
N TRP A 157 -17.63 -15.93 -18.38
CA TRP A 157 -18.48 -16.29 -17.23
C TRP A 157 -19.84 -15.58 -17.26
N ARG A 158 -19.87 -14.30 -17.61
CA ARG A 158 -21.09 -13.48 -17.70
C ARG A 158 -22.04 -13.98 -18.78
N LYS A 159 -21.53 -14.44 -19.93
CA LYS A 159 -22.35 -15.03 -21.00
C LYS A 159 -23.05 -16.30 -20.52
N GLU A 160 -22.36 -17.14 -19.75
CA GLU A 160 -22.94 -18.36 -19.17
C GLU A 160 -23.83 -18.09 -17.94
N ASN A 161 -23.70 -16.91 -17.33
CA ASN A 161 -24.41 -16.53 -16.10
C ASN A 161 -25.04 -15.13 -16.22
N PRO A 162 -25.99 -14.93 -17.17
CA PRO A 162 -26.52 -13.60 -17.48
C PRO A 162 -27.26 -12.95 -16.31
N VAL A 163 -27.98 -13.75 -15.51
CA VAL A 163 -28.82 -13.28 -14.39
C VAL A 163 -28.13 -13.32 -13.02
N LYS A 164 -26.99 -14.02 -12.88
CA LYS A 164 -26.35 -14.16 -11.57
C LYS A 164 -25.63 -12.87 -11.17
N LYS A 165 -25.85 -12.40 -9.94
CA LYS A 165 -25.09 -11.25 -9.40
C LYS A 165 -23.59 -11.54 -9.43
N ILE A 166 -22.78 -10.56 -9.82
CA ILE A 166 -21.32 -10.67 -9.73
C ILE A 166 -20.90 -10.86 -8.25
N PRO A 167 -20.06 -11.86 -7.91
CA PRO A 167 -19.52 -11.98 -6.57
C PRO A 167 -18.78 -10.71 -6.15
N LEU A 168 -18.99 -10.25 -4.90
CA LEU A 168 -18.41 -8.99 -4.43
C LEU A 168 -16.87 -8.92 -4.58
N PRO A 169 -16.09 -9.98 -4.29
CA PRO A 169 -14.63 -9.94 -4.49
C PRO A 169 -14.19 -9.84 -5.94
N VAL A 170 -14.98 -10.37 -6.87
CA VAL A 170 -14.71 -10.25 -8.31
C VAL A 170 -14.99 -8.81 -8.75
N LEU A 171 -16.11 -8.22 -8.32
CA LEU A 171 -16.41 -6.81 -8.56
C LEU A 171 -15.30 -5.92 -8.03
N ALA A 172 -14.90 -6.13 -6.78
CA ALA A 172 -13.85 -5.36 -6.12
C ALA A 172 -12.51 -5.48 -6.86
N THR A 173 -12.13 -6.68 -7.32
CA THR A 173 -10.91 -6.90 -8.10
C THR A 173 -10.95 -6.14 -9.43
N LEU A 174 -12.06 -6.23 -10.16
CA LEU A 174 -12.22 -5.53 -11.45
C LEU A 174 -12.24 -4.01 -11.27
N VAL A 175 -12.95 -3.50 -10.27
CA VAL A 175 -12.94 -2.07 -9.90
C VAL A 175 -11.51 -1.62 -9.57
N ASN A 176 -10.81 -2.36 -8.71
CA ASN A 176 -9.45 -2.03 -8.30
C ASN A 176 -8.52 -1.87 -9.52
N PHE A 177 -8.54 -2.86 -10.41
CA PHE A 177 -7.69 -2.82 -11.60
C PHE A 177 -8.18 -1.86 -12.70
N THR A 178 -9.45 -1.45 -12.67
CA THR A 178 -9.97 -0.39 -13.54
C THR A 178 -9.42 0.96 -13.11
N ILE A 179 -9.46 1.27 -11.80
CA ILE A 179 -8.83 2.47 -11.23
C ILE A 179 -7.33 2.45 -11.55
N TRP A 180 -6.66 1.32 -11.28
CA TRP A 180 -5.25 1.14 -11.58
C TRP A 180 -4.91 1.40 -13.04
N PHE A 181 -5.62 0.76 -13.97
CA PHE A 181 -5.38 0.92 -15.39
C PHE A 181 -5.54 2.38 -15.82
N VAL A 182 -6.67 3.02 -15.51
CA VAL A 182 -6.95 4.40 -15.90
C VAL A 182 -5.88 5.36 -15.34
N CYS A 183 -5.53 5.22 -14.07
CA CYS A 183 -4.59 6.11 -13.41
C CYS A 183 -3.13 5.84 -13.79
N SER A 184 -2.76 4.60 -14.08
CA SER A 184 -1.40 4.27 -14.48
C SER A 184 -1.08 4.60 -15.94
N LEU A 185 -2.08 4.92 -16.77
CA LEU A 185 -1.84 5.48 -18.11
C LEU A 185 -1.05 6.80 -18.05
N SER A 186 -1.30 7.65 -17.05
CA SER A 186 -0.61 8.93 -16.92
C SER A 186 0.87 8.75 -16.58
N VAL A 187 1.20 7.87 -15.63
CA VAL A 187 2.60 7.59 -15.27
C VAL A 187 3.31 6.77 -16.34
N ALA A 188 2.60 5.87 -17.04
CA ALA A 188 3.16 5.18 -18.19
C ALA A 188 3.52 6.17 -19.31
N TYR A 189 2.66 7.17 -19.55
CA TYR A 189 2.95 8.24 -20.49
C TYR A 189 4.15 9.09 -20.03
N GLU A 190 4.14 9.53 -18.76
CA GLU A 190 5.26 10.27 -18.16
C GLU A 190 6.58 9.51 -18.34
N ILE A 191 6.61 8.23 -17.99
CA ILE A 191 7.81 7.40 -18.09
C ILE A 191 8.25 7.21 -19.55
N LEU A 192 7.36 6.75 -20.43
CA LEU A 192 7.74 6.32 -21.78
C LEU A 192 8.01 7.48 -22.74
N PHE A 193 7.34 8.62 -22.56
CA PHE A 193 7.42 9.75 -23.50
C PHE A 193 8.17 10.96 -22.93
N LEU A 194 8.32 11.08 -21.61
CA LEU A 194 9.05 12.18 -20.99
C LEU A 194 10.36 11.70 -20.36
N LEU A 195 10.29 10.81 -19.37
CA LEU A 195 11.44 10.46 -18.54
C LEU A 195 12.44 9.55 -19.27
N LEU A 196 11.97 8.54 -20.01
CA LEU A 196 12.83 7.59 -20.69
C LEU A 196 13.62 8.25 -21.85
N PRO A 197 13.01 9.01 -22.79
CA PRO A 197 13.76 9.71 -23.82
C PRO A 197 14.77 10.71 -23.23
N TRP A 198 14.38 11.43 -22.18
CA TRP A 198 15.28 12.34 -21.46
C TRP A 198 16.44 11.59 -20.78
N SER A 199 16.15 10.45 -20.15
CA SER A 199 17.16 9.58 -19.52
C SER A 199 18.19 9.05 -20.51
N MET A 200 17.76 8.74 -21.74
CA MET A 200 18.59 8.25 -22.84
C MET A 200 19.33 9.35 -23.60
N GLY A 201 19.08 10.63 -23.29
CA GLY A 201 19.68 11.77 -24.00
C GLY A 201 19.06 12.06 -25.37
N ILE A 202 17.87 11.50 -25.66
CA ILE A 202 17.12 11.78 -26.89
C ILE A 202 16.50 13.18 -26.82
N THR A 203 16.07 13.61 -25.64
CA THR A 203 15.62 14.98 -25.37
C THR A 203 16.53 15.65 -24.35
N GLU A 204 16.79 16.95 -24.54
CA GLU A 204 17.68 17.72 -23.65
C GLU A 204 17.00 18.10 -22.33
N THR A 205 15.70 18.36 -22.36
CA THR A 205 14.93 18.86 -21.22
C THR A 205 13.65 18.05 -20.98
N VAL A 206 13.04 18.27 -19.82
CA VAL A 206 11.78 17.66 -19.41
C VAL A 206 10.90 18.70 -18.71
N ASN A 207 9.59 18.67 -18.98
CA ASN A 207 8.64 19.56 -18.35
C ASN A 207 8.33 19.08 -16.92
N VAL A 208 8.93 19.73 -15.91
CA VAL A 208 8.82 19.34 -14.49
C VAL A 208 7.37 19.44 -13.97
N PRO A 209 6.63 20.56 -14.15
CA PRO A 209 5.23 20.64 -13.71
C PRO A 209 4.32 19.58 -14.35
N LEU A 210 4.49 19.32 -15.64
CA LEU A 210 3.70 18.30 -16.34
C LEU A 210 4.00 16.90 -15.78
N SER A 211 5.29 16.58 -15.61
CA SER A 211 5.71 15.28 -15.06
C SER A 211 5.08 15.04 -13.68
N ARG A 212 5.19 16.02 -12.77
CA ARG A 212 4.57 15.93 -11.43
C ARG A 212 3.05 15.80 -11.47
N THR A 213 2.38 16.47 -12.41
CA THR A 213 0.92 16.38 -12.56
C THR A 213 0.48 15.01 -13.08
N LEU A 214 1.20 14.46 -14.06
CA LEU A 214 0.98 13.10 -14.56
C LEU A 214 1.26 12.05 -13.48
N PHE A 215 2.35 12.24 -12.72
CA PHE A 215 2.69 11.39 -11.59
C PHE A 215 1.57 11.40 -10.55
N TRP A 216 1.00 12.56 -10.19
CA TRP A 216 -0.02 12.61 -9.13
C TRP A 216 -1.43 12.24 -9.58
N PHE A 217 -1.72 12.30 -10.89
CA PHE A 217 -2.89 11.61 -11.44
C PHE A 217 -2.83 10.10 -11.15
N PHE A 218 -1.63 9.53 -11.22
CA PHE A 218 -1.36 8.14 -10.84
C PHE A 218 -1.24 7.94 -9.32
N GLY A 219 -0.44 8.77 -8.66
CA GLY A 219 0.12 8.52 -7.34
C GLY A 219 -0.90 8.58 -6.22
N HIS A 220 -2.00 9.33 -6.40
CA HIS A 220 -3.09 9.24 -5.45
C HIS A 220 -3.92 7.96 -5.65
N ALA A 221 -4.28 7.63 -6.89
CA ALA A 221 -5.03 6.40 -7.17
C ALA A 221 -4.26 5.12 -6.81
N LEU A 222 -2.92 5.18 -6.89
CA LEU A 222 -2.01 4.14 -6.40
C LEU A 222 -2.30 3.76 -4.95
N VAL A 223 -2.65 4.71 -4.07
CA VAL A 223 -2.92 4.38 -2.66
C VAL A 223 -4.22 3.60 -2.46
N TYR A 224 -5.21 3.81 -3.33
CA TYR A 224 -6.43 2.98 -3.34
C TYR A 224 -6.20 1.64 -4.01
N PHE A 225 -5.33 1.60 -5.03
CA PHE A 225 -4.92 0.34 -5.64
C PHE A 225 -4.34 -0.64 -4.60
N TRP A 226 -3.57 -0.10 -3.64
CA TRP A 226 -3.08 -0.85 -2.49
C TRP A 226 -4.19 -1.28 -1.52
N LEU A 227 -5.14 -0.38 -1.25
CA LEU A 227 -6.13 -0.52 -0.19
C LEU A 227 -7.29 -1.44 -0.56
N LEU A 228 -7.77 -1.41 -1.81
CA LEU A 228 -8.96 -2.14 -2.23
C LEU A 228 -8.85 -3.68 -2.16
N PRO A 229 -7.69 -4.32 -2.38
CA PRO A 229 -7.50 -5.72 -2.05
C PRO A 229 -7.81 -6.01 -0.57
N VAL A 230 -7.39 -5.12 0.34
CA VAL A 230 -7.68 -5.27 1.78
C VAL A 230 -9.13 -4.99 2.11
N TYR A 231 -9.76 -3.99 1.47
CA TYR A 231 -11.20 -3.79 1.62
C TYR A 231 -11.99 -5.02 1.12
N THR A 232 -11.51 -5.67 0.06
CA THR A 232 -12.11 -6.93 -0.41
C THR A 232 -12.06 -7.99 0.70
N MET A 233 -10.94 -8.09 1.42
CA MET A 233 -10.80 -8.98 2.57
C MET A 233 -11.70 -8.57 3.74
N TYR A 234 -11.81 -7.27 4.04
CA TYR A 234 -12.72 -6.77 5.07
C TYR A 234 -14.18 -7.14 4.77
N TYR A 235 -14.65 -6.91 3.54
CA TYR A 235 -16.03 -7.22 3.19
C TYR A 235 -16.30 -8.72 3.05
N ALA A 236 -15.35 -9.50 2.52
CA ALA A 236 -15.59 -10.89 2.16
C ALA A 236 -15.15 -11.92 3.21
N MET A 237 -14.17 -11.56 4.05
CA MET A 237 -13.47 -12.49 4.93
C MET A 237 -13.58 -12.09 6.40
N LEU A 238 -13.32 -10.84 6.77
CA LEU A 238 -13.22 -10.41 8.17
C LEU A 238 -14.45 -10.77 9.04
N PRO A 239 -15.71 -10.52 8.62
CA PRO A 239 -16.89 -10.97 9.38
C PRO A 239 -16.95 -12.48 9.60
N LYS A 240 -16.55 -13.27 8.59
CA LYS A 240 -16.54 -14.74 8.70
C LYS A 240 -15.42 -15.23 9.60
N LEU A 241 -14.24 -14.61 9.52
CA LEU A 241 -13.14 -14.87 10.44
C LEU A 241 -13.53 -14.51 11.88
N ALA A 242 -14.35 -13.47 12.07
CA ALA A 242 -14.94 -13.17 13.38
C ALA A 242 -16.00 -14.19 13.82
N GLY A 243 -16.51 -15.05 12.93
CA GLY A 243 -17.54 -16.05 13.22
C GLY A 243 -18.97 -15.60 12.93
N GLY A 244 -19.17 -14.43 12.33
CA GLY A 244 -20.47 -13.93 11.90
C GLY A 244 -20.59 -13.81 10.38
N LYS A 245 -21.33 -12.78 9.93
CA LYS A 245 -21.64 -12.52 8.52
C LYS A 245 -21.54 -11.03 8.22
N LEU A 246 -21.38 -10.69 6.94
CA LEU A 246 -21.37 -9.31 6.47
C LEU A 246 -22.74 -8.67 6.69
N TYR A 247 -22.77 -7.46 7.26
CA TYR A 247 -23.98 -6.69 7.51
C TYR A 247 -24.72 -6.30 6.22
N SER A 248 -24.00 -5.82 5.19
CA SER A 248 -24.60 -5.44 3.90
C SER A 248 -23.67 -5.65 2.71
N ASP A 249 -24.05 -6.54 1.79
CA ASP A 249 -23.38 -6.72 0.48
C ASP A 249 -23.56 -5.49 -0.41
N ASN A 250 -24.74 -4.84 -0.39
CA ASN A 250 -25.00 -3.65 -1.19
C ASN A 250 -24.17 -2.45 -0.73
N ALA A 251 -23.92 -2.30 0.57
CA ALA A 251 -23.01 -1.26 1.08
C ALA A 251 -21.59 -1.47 0.54
N GLY A 252 -21.08 -2.71 0.53
CA GLY A 252 -19.78 -3.02 -0.07
C GLY A 252 -19.72 -2.65 -1.55
N ARG A 253 -20.77 -2.96 -2.33
CA ARG A 253 -20.82 -2.60 -3.75
C ARG A 253 -20.80 -1.09 -3.97
N LEU A 254 -21.61 -0.36 -3.19
CA LEU A 254 -21.63 1.10 -3.23
C LEU A 254 -20.23 1.65 -2.94
N VAL A 255 -19.56 1.15 -1.90
CA VAL A 255 -18.19 1.56 -1.55
C VAL A 255 -17.22 1.36 -2.72
N PHE A 256 -17.20 0.20 -3.37
CA PHE A 256 -16.30 -0.01 -4.51
C PHE A 256 -16.63 0.90 -5.70
N PHE A 257 -17.92 1.13 -6.01
CA PHE A 257 -18.29 2.08 -7.07
C PHE A 257 -17.92 3.53 -6.75
N LEU A 258 -18.08 3.95 -5.49
CA LEU A 258 -17.67 5.28 -5.07
C LEU A 258 -16.14 5.44 -5.17
N PHE A 259 -15.36 4.42 -4.78
CA PHE A 259 -13.92 4.44 -5.02
C PHE A 259 -13.58 4.54 -6.50
N LEU A 260 -14.28 3.81 -7.38
CA LEU A 260 -14.06 3.90 -8.83
C LEU A 260 -14.15 5.34 -9.35
N ILE A 261 -15.16 6.08 -8.90
CA ILE A 261 -15.44 7.43 -9.38
C ILE A 261 -14.53 8.47 -8.70
N LEU A 262 -14.39 8.36 -7.38
CA LEU A 262 -13.76 9.42 -6.58
C LEU A 262 -12.24 9.29 -6.48
N SER A 263 -11.67 8.10 -6.75
CA SER A 263 -10.21 7.89 -6.65
C SER A 263 -9.39 8.54 -7.77
N ILE A 264 -10.03 8.89 -8.90
CA ILE A 264 -9.36 9.39 -10.10
C ILE A 264 -9.11 10.91 -10.04
N PRO A 265 -10.13 11.78 -9.80
CA PRO A 265 -9.98 13.23 -9.97
C PRO A 265 -9.49 13.96 -8.70
N VAL A 266 -8.43 13.47 -8.05
CA VAL A 266 -8.04 13.95 -6.71
C VAL A 266 -6.54 14.19 -6.52
N GLY A 267 -5.70 13.84 -7.50
CA GLY A 267 -4.23 13.94 -7.41
C GLY A 267 -3.67 15.31 -6.97
N THR A 268 -4.34 16.40 -7.33
CA THR A 268 -3.92 17.78 -7.01
C THR A 268 -3.74 18.08 -5.52
N HIS A 269 -4.32 17.31 -4.58
CA HIS A 269 -4.03 17.56 -3.17
C HIS A 269 -2.56 17.27 -2.79
N HIS A 270 -1.84 16.50 -3.59
CA HIS A 270 -0.39 16.34 -3.44
C HIS A 270 0.40 17.52 -4.03
N GLN A 271 -0.29 18.44 -4.70
CA GLN A 271 0.24 19.63 -5.39
C GLN A 271 -0.37 20.93 -4.87
N PHE A 272 -0.89 20.95 -3.63
CA PHE A 272 -1.39 22.20 -3.03
C PHE A 272 -0.33 23.30 -2.95
N GLY A 273 0.93 22.93 -2.72
CA GLY A 273 2.08 23.84 -2.76
C GLY A 273 2.62 24.13 -4.17
N ASP A 274 2.08 23.52 -5.23
CA ASP A 274 2.59 23.68 -6.59
C ASP A 274 2.15 25.03 -7.19
N PRO A 275 3.07 25.92 -7.60
CA PRO A 275 2.71 27.23 -8.13
C PRO A 275 2.02 27.16 -9.50
N SER A 276 2.16 26.04 -10.23
CA SER A 276 1.60 25.88 -11.58
C SER A 276 0.09 25.63 -11.60
N ILE A 277 -0.53 25.36 -10.44
CA ILE A 277 -1.95 25.03 -10.33
C ILE A 277 -2.72 26.16 -9.64
N THR A 278 -3.81 26.60 -10.25
CA THR A 278 -4.65 27.69 -9.74
C THR A 278 -5.34 27.30 -8.42
N LYS A 279 -5.63 28.31 -7.59
CA LYS A 279 -6.31 28.14 -6.30
C LYS A 279 -7.69 27.46 -6.43
N GLY A 280 -8.42 27.76 -7.51
CA GLY A 280 -9.75 27.18 -7.77
C GLY A 280 -9.69 25.67 -7.98
N ILE A 281 -8.75 25.19 -8.79
CA ILE A 281 -8.56 23.74 -9.04
C ILE A 281 -8.13 23.03 -7.75
N LYS A 282 -7.24 23.64 -6.96
CA LYS A 282 -6.85 23.10 -5.64
C LYS A 282 -8.05 22.94 -4.72
N LEU A 283 -8.92 23.95 -4.63
CA LEU A 283 -10.13 23.87 -3.80
C LEU A 283 -11.09 22.75 -4.26
N VAL A 284 -11.34 22.64 -5.56
CA VAL A 284 -12.18 21.58 -6.13
C VAL A 284 -11.64 20.20 -5.76
N HIS A 285 -10.33 19.98 -5.95
CA HIS A 285 -9.72 18.69 -5.61
C HIS A 285 -9.69 18.43 -4.10
N SER A 286 -9.59 19.45 -3.25
CA SER A 286 -9.75 19.30 -1.80
C SER A 286 -11.15 18.77 -1.45
N ILE A 287 -12.21 19.34 -2.02
CA ILE A 287 -13.60 18.89 -1.83
C ILE A 287 -13.78 17.46 -2.34
N LEU A 288 -13.27 17.14 -3.52
CA LEU A 288 -13.35 15.79 -4.08
C LEU A 288 -12.60 14.77 -3.21
N THR A 289 -11.46 15.14 -2.64
CA THR A 289 -10.67 14.29 -1.74
C THR A 289 -11.45 13.98 -0.45
N TYR A 290 -12.15 14.97 0.11
CA TYR A 290 -13.10 14.74 1.20
C TYR A 290 -14.24 13.79 0.80
N GLY A 291 -14.70 13.88 -0.44
CA GLY A 291 -15.64 12.91 -1.02
C GLY A 291 -15.13 11.47 -0.93
N VAL A 292 -13.83 11.23 -1.16
CA VAL A 292 -13.24 9.88 -1.07
C VAL A 292 -13.22 9.32 0.36
N ALA A 293 -13.36 10.16 1.39
CA ALA A 293 -13.49 9.68 2.76
C ALA A 293 -14.85 8.99 3.02
N VAL A 294 -15.89 9.34 2.26
CA VAL A 294 -17.25 8.78 2.43
C VAL A 294 -17.29 7.24 2.29
N PRO A 295 -16.71 6.63 1.23
CA PRO A 295 -16.55 5.17 1.14
C PRO A 295 -15.91 4.52 2.37
N SER A 296 -14.90 5.16 2.94
CA SER A 296 -14.21 4.66 4.13
C SER A 296 -15.08 4.73 5.39
N PHE A 297 -15.90 5.78 5.55
CA PHE A 297 -16.88 5.85 6.66
C PHE A 297 -17.99 4.80 6.53
N ILE A 298 -18.50 4.57 5.32
CA ILE A 298 -19.46 3.48 5.05
C ILE A 298 -18.82 2.12 5.40
N THR A 299 -17.54 1.94 5.05
CA THR A 299 -16.78 0.73 5.40
C THR A 299 -16.64 0.57 6.90
N ALA A 300 -16.21 1.63 7.62
CA ALA A 300 -16.05 1.61 9.06
C ALA A 300 -17.35 1.18 9.75
N PHE A 301 -18.48 1.79 9.39
CA PHE A 301 -19.80 1.42 9.93
C PHE A 301 -20.18 -0.02 9.59
N THR A 302 -20.07 -0.41 8.31
CA THR A 302 -20.51 -1.74 7.85
C THR A 302 -19.71 -2.86 8.51
N ILE A 303 -18.40 -2.68 8.65
CA ILE A 303 -17.52 -3.65 9.30
C ILE A 303 -17.74 -3.67 10.80
N ALA A 304 -17.88 -2.52 11.46
CA ALA A 304 -18.21 -2.46 12.89
C ALA A 304 -19.52 -3.20 13.20
N ALA A 305 -20.60 -2.94 12.45
CA ALA A 305 -21.87 -3.65 12.61
C ALA A 305 -21.74 -5.17 12.36
N SER A 306 -20.91 -5.57 11.39
CA SER A 306 -20.63 -6.98 11.11
C SER A 306 -19.88 -7.67 12.26
N LEU A 307 -18.93 -6.97 12.88
CA LEU A 307 -18.13 -7.49 13.99
C LEU A 307 -18.95 -7.51 15.30
N GLU A 308 -19.78 -6.50 15.55
CA GLU A 308 -20.73 -6.50 16.66
C GLU A 308 -21.67 -7.70 16.57
N TYR A 309 -22.29 -7.92 15.40
CA TYR A 309 -23.10 -9.12 15.16
C TYR A 309 -22.31 -10.42 15.40
N SER A 310 -21.05 -10.47 14.95
CA SER A 310 -20.18 -11.62 15.17
C SER A 310 -19.95 -11.90 16.66
N SER A 311 -19.87 -10.85 17.49
CA SER A 311 -19.77 -11.01 18.95
C SER A 311 -21.00 -11.68 19.56
N TRP A 312 -22.20 -11.40 19.04
CA TRP A 312 -23.46 -11.98 19.53
C TRP A 312 -23.52 -13.47 19.25
N VAL A 313 -23.10 -13.87 18.04
CA VAL A 313 -22.93 -15.28 17.67
C VAL A 313 -21.91 -15.98 18.58
N ARG A 314 -20.90 -15.24 19.05
CA ARG A 314 -19.90 -15.71 20.03
C ARG A 314 -20.37 -15.61 21.49
N GLY A 315 -21.65 -15.37 21.73
CA GLY A 315 -22.26 -15.41 23.06
C GLY A 315 -22.28 -14.08 23.83
N PHE A 316 -21.96 -12.94 23.20
CA PHE A 316 -22.22 -11.63 23.80
C PHE A 316 -23.72 -11.33 23.79
N LYS A 317 -24.38 -11.35 24.96
CA LYS A 317 -25.85 -11.16 25.06
C LYS A 317 -26.28 -9.87 25.76
N LYS A 318 -25.53 -9.42 26.76
CA LYS A 318 -25.80 -8.23 27.56
C LYS A 318 -24.50 -7.76 28.20
N GLY A 319 -24.32 -6.45 28.33
CA GLY A 319 -23.16 -5.86 28.96
C GLY A 319 -23.07 -4.37 28.63
N TRP A 320 -21.92 -3.78 28.96
CA TRP A 320 -21.58 -2.43 28.50
C TRP A 320 -21.63 -2.35 26.97
N VAL A 321 -22.00 -1.18 26.43
CA VAL A 321 -22.21 -0.95 24.98
C VAL A 321 -20.99 -1.28 24.12
N PHE A 322 -19.78 -1.24 24.67
CA PHE A 322 -18.54 -1.62 23.96
C PHE A 322 -18.01 -3.02 24.35
N GLY A 323 -18.72 -3.77 25.19
CA GLY A 323 -18.32 -5.10 25.65
C GLY A 323 -18.20 -6.14 24.52
N TRP A 324 -18.88 -5.93 23.39
CA TRP A 324 -18.82 -6.79 22.21
C TRP A 324 -17.40 -6.88 21.62
N ILE A 325 -16.64 -5.78 21.72
CA ILE A 325 -15.29 -5.66 21.15
C ILE A 325 -14.39 -6.76 21.69
N PHE A 326 -14.45 -7.02 23.00
CA PHE A 326 -13.60 -7.99 23.69
C PHE A 326 -13.98 -9.46 23.47
N LYS A 327 -15.11 -9.74 22.82
CA LYS A 327 -15.54 -11.12 22.51
C LYS A 327 -15.04 -11.63 21.15
N LEU A 328 -14.40 -10.77 20.37
CA LEU A 328 -13.83 -11.12 19.08
C LEU A 328 -12.58 -12.02 19.22
N PRO A 329 -12.23 -12.81 18.19
CA PRO A 329 -11.19 -13.83 18.27
C PRO A 329 -9.76 -13.29 18.07
N TYR A 330 -9.35 -12.27 18.84
CA TYR A 330 -8.03 -11.62 18.65
C TYR A 330 -6.85 -12.60 18.71
N PHE A 331 -6.83 -13.48 19.72
CA PHE A 331 -5.72 -14.41 19.96
C PHE A 331 -6.03 -15.86 19.55
N ASP A 332 -7.04 -16.07 18.70
CA ASP A 332 -7.36 -17.40 18.17
C ASP A 332 -6.34 -17.77 17.08
N LYS A 333 -5.44 -18.71 17.39
CA LYS A 333 -4.38 -19.16 16.48
C LYS A 333 -4.90 -19.79 15.18
N GLU A 334 -6.10 -20.36 15.20
CA GLU A 334 -6.71 -20.93 13.99
C GLU A 334 -7.36 -19.85 13.11
N ARG A 335 -7.43 -18.62 13.62
CA ARG A 335 -7.95 -17.44 12.93
C ARG A 335 -6.90 -16.33 12.86
N TYR A 336 -5.61 -16.66 12.75
CA TYR A 336 -4.53 -15.66 12.72
C TYR A 336 -4.76 -14.52 11.71
N LEU A 337 -5.39 -14.79 10.56
CA LEU A 337 -5.74 -13.76 9.57
C LEU A 337 -6.68 -12.67 10.14
N PHE A 338 -7.51 -12.99 11.12
CA PHE A 338 -8.30 -12.02 11.87
C PHE A 338 -7.40 -10.98 12.56
N ALA A 339 -6.32 -11.43 13.20
CA ALA A 339 -5.38 -10.56 13.91
C ALA A 339 -4.72 -9.55 12.97
N TYR A 340 -4.29 -9.97 11.78
CA TYR A 340 -3.74 -9.07 10.77
C TYR A 340 -4.76 -8.02 10.29
N LEU A 341 -5.98 -8.47 9.95
CA LEU A 341 -7.00 -7.57 9.43
C LEU A 341 -7.51 -6.59 10.50
N ILE A 342 -7.68 -7.02 11.75
CA ILE A 342 -8.18 -6.13 12.82
C ILE A 342 -7.10 -5.14 13.29
N ALA A 343 -5.84 -5.57 13.38
CA ALA A 343 -4.70 -4.68 13.64
C ALA A 343 -4.58 -3.60 12.56
N GLY A 344 -4.69 -4.01 11.28
CA GLY A 344 -4.74 -3.10 10.15
C GLY A 344 -5.88 -2.08 10.24
N LEU A 345 -7.09 -2.53 10.59
CA LEU A 345 -8.26 -1.65 10.74
C LEU A 345 -8.05 -0.63 11.87
N ILE A 346 -7.47 -1.04 13.00
CA ILE A 346 -7.17 -0.15 14.13
C ILE A 346 -6.21 0.97 13.70
N LEU A 347 -5.09 0.61 13.04
CA LEU A 347 -4.14 1.60 12.52
C LEU A 347 -4.79 2.55 11.51
N PHE A 348 -5.69 2.02 10.67
CA PHE A 348 -6.37 2.80 9.65
C PHE A 348 -7.28 3.90 10.22
N ILE A 349 -7.82 3.75 11.43
CA ILE A 349 -8.60 4.81 12.09
C ILE A 349 -7.74 6.07 12.26
N PHE A 350 -6.54 5.92 12.81
CA PHE A 350 -5.61 7.03 13.04
C PHE A 350 -5.01 7.55 11.72
N GLY A 351 -4.69 6.65 10.79
CA GLY A 351 -4.29 7.00 9.42
C GLY A 351 -5.35 7.82 8.70
N GLY A 352 -6.62 7.46 8.82
CA GLY A 352 -7.75 8.17 8.23
C GLY A 352 -7.89 9.60 8.75
N PHE A 353 -7.86 9.79 10.09
CA PHE A 353 -7.98 11.12 10.68
C PHE A 353 -6.84 12.06 10.28
N THR A 354 -5.59 11.57 10.30
CA THR A 354 -4.44 12.36 9.83
C THR A 354 -4.51 12.64 8.33
N GLY A 355 -5.15 11.78 7.54
CA GLY A 355 -5.41 12.00 6.12
C GLY A 355 -6.38 13.15 5.83
N LEU A 356 -7.39 13.35 6.69
CA LEU A 356 -8.32 14.48 6.56
C LEU A 356 -7.61 15.83 6.78
N VAL A 357 -6.62 15.86 7.68
CA VAL A 357 -5.74 17.04 7.85
C VAL A 357 -4.97 17.30 6.55
N ASN A 358 -4.42 16.27 5.92
CA ASN A 358 -3.68 16.41 4.66
C ASN A 358 -4.58 16.85 3.49
N ALA A 359 -5.82 16.37 3.44
CA ALA A 359 -6.80 16.72 2.40
C ALA A 359 -7.32 18.17 2.54
N SER A 360 -7.15 18.77 3.72
CA SER A 360 -7.55 20.14 4.01
C SER A 360 -6.55 21.13 3.40
N TYR A 361 -6.96 21.80 2.33
CA TYR A 361 -6.08 22.68 1.55
C TYR A 361 -5.18 23.60 2.40
N SER A 362 -5.76 24.40 3.30
CA SER A 362 -4.98 25.32 4.13
C SER A 362 -4.16 24.62 5.22
N LEU A 363 -4.70 23.57 5.85
CA LEU A 363 -3.96 22.84 6.90
C LEU A 363 -2.79 22.05 6.32
N ASN A 364 -2.87 21.64 5.05
CA ASN A 364 -1.77 20.95 4.37
C ASN A 364 -0.49 21.78 4.41
N ASN A 365 -0.56 23.11 4.33
CA ASN A 365 0.62 23.97 4.39
C ASN A 365 1.42 23.84 5.71
N VAL A 366 0.78 23.41 6.80
CA VAL A 366 1.46 23.19 8.09
C VAL A 366 2.27 21.90 8.08
N VAL A 367 1.80 20.88 7.36
CA VAL A 367 2.33 19.50 7.41
C VAL A 367 3.01 19.05 6.12
N HIS A 368 2.93 19.84 5.05
CA HIS A 368 3.47 19.49 3.75
C HIS A 368 4.99 19.30 3.82
N ASN A 369 5.47 18.17 3.30
CA ASN A 369 6.89 17.78 3.34
C ASN A 369 7.55 17.75 4.74
N THR A 370 6.76 17.69 5.81
CA THR A 370 7.30 17.39 7.15
C THR A 370 7.20 15.89 7.44
N ALA A 371 7.78 15.47 8.57
CA ALA A 371 7.73 14.11 9.09
C ALA A 371 6.30 13.63 9.38
N TRP A 372 5.32 14.54 9.46
CA TRP A 372 3.89 14.21 9.56
C TRP A 372 3.43 13.32 8.41
N ILE A 373 3.92 13.57 7.19
CA ILE A 373 3.49 12.81 6.01
C ILE A 373 3.89 11.32 6.13
N PRO A 374 5.16 10.98 6.41
CA PRO A 374 5.55 9.62 6.82
C PRO A 374 4.73 9.06 7.99
N GLY A 375 4.54 9.82 9.07
CA GLY A 375 3.73 9.36 10.21
C GLY A 375 2.31 8.95 9.80
N HIS A 376 1.66 9.75 8.95
CA HIS A 376 0.34 9.49 8.39
C HIS A 376 0.33 8.24 7.49
N PHE A 377 1.12 8.23 6.41
CA PHE A 377 0.93 7.19 5.40
C PHE A 377 1.42 5.83 5.89
N HIS A 378 2.34 5.73 6.86
CA HIS A 378 2.68 4.42 7.44
C HIS A 378 1.49 3.81 8.20
N MET A 379 0.62 4.61 8.84
CA MET A 379 -0.63 4.08 9.41
C MET A 379 -1.64 3.61 8.35
N THR A 380 -1.50 4.02 7.09
CA THR A 380 -2.39 3.60 5.99
C THR A 380 -1.78 2.50 5.13
N ILE A 381 -0.58 2.66 4.59
CA ILE A 381 0.10 1.63 3.79
C ILE A 381 0.72 0.55 4.66
N ALA A 382 1.46 0.93 5.70
CA ALA A 382 2.13 -0.02 6.57
C ALA A 382 1.19 -0.57 7.67
N GLY A 383 -0.02 -0.02 7.78
CA GLY A 383 -1.13 -0.54 8.58
C GLY A 383 -1.97 -1.57 7.81
N PRO A 384 -3.19 -1.23 7.38
CA PRO A 384 -4.11 -2.19 6.77
C PRO A 384 -3.57 -2.83 5.49
N VAL A 385 -2.91 -2.08 4.61
CA VAL A 385 -2.39 -2.63 3.34
C VAL A 385 -1.34 -3.70 3.64
N PHE A 386 -0.26 -3.34 4.33
CA PHE A 386 0.84 -4.25 4.62
C PHE A 386 0.42 -5.44 5.45
N LEU A 387 -0.32 -5.24 6.56
CA LEU A 387 -0.81 -6.35 7.39
C LEU A 387 -1.78 -7.26 6.63
N GLY A 388 -2.66 -6.69 5.79
CA GLY A 388 -3.54 -7.44 4.91
C GLY A 388 -2.76 -8.28 3.89
N ILE A 389 -1.75 -7.70 3.25
CA ILE A 389 -0.85 -8.38 2.31
C ILE A 389 -0.11 -9.53 3.00
N LEU A 390 0.52 -9.28 4.15
CA LEU A 390 1.26 -10.30 4.89
C LEU A 390 0.36 -11.47 5.29
N GLY A 391 -0.75 -11.17 5.99
CA GLY A 391 -1.68 -12.19 6.47
C GLY A 391 -2.28 -13.01 5.34
N MET A 392 -2.70 -12.36 4.25
CA MET A 392 -3.30 -13.05 3.12
C MET A 392 -2.27 -13.80 2.28
N SER A 393 -1.06 -13.28 2.12
CA SER A 393 0.02 -14.02 1.45
C SER A 393 0.37 -15.29 2.20
N LEU A 394 0.46 -15.22 3.53
CA LEU A 394 0.67 -16.40 4.38
C LEU A 394 -0.46 -17.42 4.22
N TYR A 395 -1.72 -16.96 4.25
CA TYR A 395 -2.89 -17.81 4.00
C TYR A 395 -2.89 -18.44 2.60
N MET A 396 -2.56 -17.66 1.56
CA MET A 396 -2.50 -18.17 0.19
C MET A 396 -1.36 -19.19 0.02
N LEU A 397 -0.20 -18.95 0.62
CA LEU A 397 0.92 -19.89 0.62
C LEU A 397 0.54 -21.20 1.32
N GLU A 398 -0.14 -21.16 2.47
CA GLU A 398 -0.66 -22.34 3.17
C GLU A 398 -1.57 -23.17 2.23
N LYS A 399 -2.50 -22.51 1.52
CA LYS A 399 -3.44 -23.19 0.61
C LYS A 399 -2.79 -23.70 -0.68
N VAL A 400 -1.85 -22.96 -1.25
CA VAL A 400 -1.15 -23.32 -2.50
C VAL A 400 -0.12 -24.43 -2.27
N THR A 401 0.58 -24.39 -1.14
CA THR A 401 1.60 -25.40 -0.82
C THR A 401 1.01 -26.65 -0.18
N GLY A 402 -0.12 -26.52 0.52
CA GLY A 402 -0.71 -27.58 1.33
C GLY A 402 0.02 -27.81 2.66
N LYS A 403 0.95 -26.91 3.04
CA LYS A 403 1.73 -26.99 4.27
C LYS A 403 1.12 -26.06 5.32
N ASP A 404 0.89 -26.58 6.52
CA ASP A 404 0.41 -25.77 7.63
C ASP A 404 1.53 -24.87 8.18
N ILE A 405 1.14 -23.76 8.83
CA ILE A 405 2.06 -22.82 9.46
C ILE A 405 2.59 -23.44 10.75
N ALA A 406 3.91 -23.61 10.86
CA ALA A 406 4.55 -24.22 12.01
C ALA A 406 4.22 -23.49 13.34
N TYR A 407 4.25 -22.16 13.34
CA TYR A 407 4.12 -21.34 14.54
C TYR A 407 2.90 -20.40 14.48
N LYS A 408 1.68 -20.95 14.36
CA LYS A 408 0.44 -20.14 14.30
C LYS A 408 0.30 -19.14 15.43
N ARG A 409 0.72 -19.48 16.65
CA ARG A 409 0.68 -18.55 17.80
C ARG A 409 1.53 -17.30 17.58
N ILE A 410 2.72 -17.46 17.00
CA ILE A 410 3.59 -16.33 16.67
C ILE A 410 2.95 -15.50 15.56
N ALA A 411 2.45 -16.15 14.51
CA ALA A 411 1.73 -15.47 13.42
C ALA A 411 0.52 -14.65 13.92
N THR A 412 -0.16 -15.09 14.99
CA THR A 412 -1.25 -14.33 15.60
C THR A 412 -0.76 -13.11 16.40
N ILE A 413 0.42 -13.15 17.01
CA ILE A 413 0.93 -12.09 17.89
C ILE A 413 1.66 -10.98 17.12
N VAL A 414 2.43 -11.34 16.09
CA VAL A 414 3.19 -10.41 15.22
C VAL A 414 2.42 -9.14 14.82
N PRO A 415 1.18 -9.20 14.29
CA PRO A 415 0.46 -7.99 13.89
C PRO A 415 0.18 -7.02 15.05
N TYR A 416 0.12 -7.50 16.30
CA TYR A 416 -0.06 -6.64 17.47
C TYR A 416 1.24 -5.95 17.89
N LEU A 417 2.38 -6.66 17.86
CA LEU A 417 3.69 -6.04 18.08
C LEU A 417 3.96 -4.96 17.03
N TRP A 418 3.68 -5.27 15.77
CA TRP A 418 3.74 -4.31 14.66
C TRP A 418 2.84 -3.09 14.91
N THR A 419 1.60 -3.29 15.40
CA THR A 419 0.68 -2.20 15.71
C THR A 419 1.23 -1.25 16.77
N VAL A 420 1.82 -1.80 17.85
CA VAL A 420 2.44 -0.96 18.89
C VAL A 420 3.62 -0.19 18.31
N GLY A 421 4.52 -0.86 17.58
CA GLY A 421 5.65 -0.21 16.92
C GLY A 421 5.22 0.91 15.97
N MET A 422 4.19 0.66 15.16
CA MET A 422 3.62 1.62 14.21
C MET A 422 3.04 2.85 14.92
N LEU A 423 2.27 2.66 16.00
CA LEU A 423 1.71 3.78 16.75
C LEU A 423 2.82 4.62 17.40
N THR A 424 3.83 3.99 18.00
CA THR A 424 4.99 4.70 18.57
C THR A 424 5.75 5.48 17.49
N PHE A 425 6.03 4.85 16.36
CA PHE A 425 6.69 5.46 15.20
C PHE A 425 5.91 6.66 14.67
N SER A 426 4.60 6.48 14.44
CA SER A 426 3.74 7.49 13.85
C SER A 426 3.49 8.66 14.79
N VAL A 427 3.38 8.45 16.10
CA VAL A 427 3.31 9.55 17.08
C VAL A 427 4.60 10.37 17.04
N GLY A 428 5.76 9.70 17.10
CA GLY A 428 7.07 10.35 17.04
C GLY A 428 7.21 11.25 15.81
N LEU A 429 6.98 10.70 14.61
CA LEU A 429 7.08 11.47 13.37
C LEU A 429 5.99 12.53 13.20
N SER A 430 4.77 12.28 13.67
CA SER A 430 3.69 13.27 13.56
C SER A 430 3.97 14.50 14.42
N VAL A 431 4.38 14.30 15.67
CA VAL A 431 4.72 15.42 16.55
C VAL A 431 5.97 16.14 16.06
N SER A 432 7.03 15.41 15.69
CA SER A 432 8.25 15.98 15.08
C SER A 432 7.91 16.80 13.82
N GLY A 433 7.01 16.28 12.99
CA GLY A 433 6.55 16.96 11.78
C GLY A 433 5.74 18.23 12.03
N LEU A 434 4.95 18.27 13.11
CA LEU A 434 4.26 19.50 13.55
C LEU A 434 5.24 20.56 14.07
N LEU A 435 6.36 20.13 14.64
CA LEU A 435 7.46 21.01 15.05
C LEU A 435 8.35 21.47 13.87
N GLY A 436 8.06 21.01 12.66
CA GLY A 436 8.73 21.42 11.42
C GLY A 436 9.84 20.49 10.96
N ALA A 437 10.02 19.31 11.56
CA ALA A 437 11.04 18.36 11.11
C ALA A 437 10.75 17.89 9.67
N PRO A 438 11.71 17.98 8.73
CA PRO A 438 11.48 17.60 7.34
C PRO A 438 11.43 16.07 7.17
N ARG A 439 10.68 15.61 6.16
CA ARG A 439 10.81 14.24 5.63
C ARG A 439 12.01 14.13 4.69
N ARG A 440 12.40 12.90 4.33
CA ARG A 440 13.40 12.62 3.28
C ARG A 440 14.73 13.36 3.51
N THR A 441 15.18 13.40 4.76
CA THR A 441 16.39 14.11 5.18
C THR A 441 17.17 13.20 6.13
N ASN A 442 18.47 13.06 5.88
CA ASN A 442 19.39 12.42 6.81
C ASN A 442 19.64 13.38 7.99
N MET A 443 18.86 13.21 9.05
CA MET A 443 18.89 14.10 10.22
C MET A 443 20.16 13.92 11.04
N GLY A 444 20.79 12.73 11.00
CA GLY A 444 22.00 12.42 11.76
C GLY A 444 23.24 13.15 11.30
N LEU A 445 23.22 13.78 10.11
CA LEU A 445 24.27 14.70 9.65
C LEU A 445 23.99 16.16 10.02
N SER A 446 22.78 16.46 10.48
CA SER A 446 22.27 17.83 10.59
C SER A 446 21.48 18.03 11.89
N TYR A 447 20.16 18.03 11.80
CA TYR A 447 19.27 18.47 12.85
C TYR A 447 19.32 17.61 14.13
N LEU A 448 19.77 16.35 14.05
CA LEU A 448 19.98 15.49 15.20
C LEU A 448 21.45 15.11 15.45
N ASN A 449 22.38 15.89 14.90
CA ASN A 449 23.79 15.83 15.28
C ASN A 449 24.09 16.95 16.29
N PRO A 450 24.44 16.66 17.56
CA PRO A 450 24.79 17.68 18.55
C PRO A 450 25.94 18.59 18.13
N ASP A 451 26.83 18.12 17.25
CA ASP A 451 27.96 18.90 16.73
C ASP A 451 27.57 19.82 15.56
N SER A 452 26.33 19.71 15.05
CA SER A 452 25.85 20.54 13.94
C SER A 452 25.29 21.87 14.43
N PRO A 453 25.57 23.00 13.74
CA PRO A 453 24.93 24.28 14.05
C PRO A 453 23.41 24.28 13.79
N LEU A 454 22.90 23.27 13.07
CA LEU A 454 21.47 23.09 12.80
C LEU A 454 20.77 22.21 13.85
N PHE A 455 21.46 21.80 14.92
CA PHE A 455 20.91 20.88 15.92
C PHE A 455 19.60 21.39 16.52
N ARG A 456 18.62 20.49 16.61
CA ARG A 456 17.26 20.72 17.14
C ARG A 456 17.01 19.81 18.34
N PRO A 457 17.39 20.25 19.56
CA PRO A 457 17.19 19.44 20.77
C PRO A 457 15.70 19.14 21.04
N ASP A 458 14.81 20.03 20.61
CA ASP A 458 13.36 19.88 20.70
C ASP A 458 12.79 18.72 19.85
N TRP A 459 13.54 18.24 18.85
CA TRP A 459 13.14 17.12 17.99
C TRP A 459 13.63 15.75 18.50
N VAL A 460 14.63 15.73 19.38
CA VAL A 460 15.34 14.50 19.81
C VAL A 460 14.39 13.46 20.41
N LEU A 461 13.51 13.86 21.33
CA LEU A 461 12.56 12.95 21.98
C LEU A 461 11.66 12.25 20.93
N TRP A 462 11.14 13.02 19.98
CA TRP A 462 10.15 12.56 19.02
C TRP A 462 10.75 11.65 17.96
N GLU A 463 11.95 11.96 17.47
CA GLU A 463 12.67 11.08 16.55
C GLU A 463 13.24 9.84 17.27
N THR A 464 13.53 9.93 18.58
CA THR A 464 13.84 8.77 19.43
C THR A 464 12.65 7.82 19.53
N LEU A 465 11.43 8.33 19.74
CA LEU A 465 10.21 7.51 19.66
C LEU A 465 10.04 6.91 18.26
N GLY A 466 10.35 7.68 17.21
CA GLY A 466 10.41 7.21 15.83
C GLY A 466 11.27 5.95 15.67
N VAL A 467 12.52 5.98 16.13
CA VAL A 467 13.42 4.82 16.03
C VAL A 467 13.02 3.65 16.93
N VAL A 468 12.51 3.90 18.14
CA VAL A 468 11.97 2.83 19.00
C VAL A 468 10.84 2.08 18.29
N GLY A 469 9.88 2.82 17.72
CA GLY A 469 8.80 2.21 16.93
C GLY A 469 9.32 1.47 15.71
N GLY A 470 10.33 2.02 15.02
CA GLY A 470 11.03 1.37 13.91
C GLY A 470 11.67 0.03 14.30
N CYS A 471 12.38 -0.03 15.42
CA CYS A 471 12.98 -1.27 15.94
C CYS A 471 11.92 -2.32 16.31
N MET A 472 10.80 -1.91 16.91
CA MET A 472 9.69 -2.81 17.24
C MET A 472 9.05 -3.40 15.97
N MET A 473 8.85 -2.58 14.93
CA MET A 473 8.35 -3.05 13.64
C MET A 473 9.35 -3.96 12.93
N PHE A 474 10.64 -3.69 13.02
CA PHE A 474 11.68 -4.54 12.42
C PHE A 474 11.75 -5.93 13.08
N ALA A 475 11.53 -5.99 14.39
CA ALA A 475 11.51 -7.25 15.14
C ALA A 475 10.24 -8.09 14.92
N ALA A 476 9.12 -7.44 14.56
CA ALA A 476 7.83 -8.07 14.27
C ALA A 476 7.79 -8.64 12.84
#